data_AF-A0A2D4J2G8-F1
#
_entry.id   AF-A0A2D4J2G8-F1
#
_cell.length_a   1.000
_cell.length_b   1.000
_cell.length_c   1.000
_cell.angle_alpha   90.00
_cell.angle_beta   90.00
_cell.angle_gamma   90.00
#
_symmetry.space_group_name_H-M   'P 1'
#
loop_
_entity.id
_entity.type
_entity.pdbx_description
1 polymer ?
#
loop_
_entity_poly.entity_id
_entity_poly.type
_entity_poly.pdbx_seq_one_letter_code
_entity_poly.pdbx_strand_id
1 'polypeptide(L)'
;MEPLEIKFPTISYAALALMKGCLHMDPTERLTCEQLLQHPYFDSIREVELGRERERSITRKPNRPPRRHVPGLQYLPQLTSSNLLPVLDNKKYYCGTRKLNYRFPNI
;
A
#
# COMPACT_ATOMS: atom_id res chain seq x y z
N MET A 1 -9.46 12.65 -37.15
CA MET A 1 -8.95 12.49 -35.78
C MET A 1 -7.90 13.55 -35.55
N GLU A 2 -8.04 14.38 -34.52
CA GLU A 2 -7.03 15.40 -34.20
C GLU A 2 -5.89 14.80 -33.36
N PRO A 3 -4.63 15.18 -33.60
CA PRO A 3 -3.47 14.71 -32.84
C PRO A 3 -3.44 15.30 -31.42
N LEU A 4 -2.67 14.66 -30.54
CA LEU A 4 -2.59 15.04 -29.12
C LEU A 4 -2.02 16.45 -28.92
N GLU A 5 -1.12 16.88 -29.79
CA GLU A 5 -0.48 18.20 -29.79
C GLU A 5 -1.50 19.34 -29.91
N ILE A 6 -2.56 19.14 -30.70
CA ILE A 6 -3.61 20.14 -30.90
C ILE A 6 -4.55 20.16 -29.69
N LYS A 7 -4.83 18.99 -29.11
CA LYS A 7 -5.70 18.89 -27.92
C LYS A 7 -5.05 19.45 -26.65
N PHE A 8 -3.73 19.38 -26.56
CA PHE A 8 -2.97 19.80 -25.40
C PHE A 8 -1.82 20.74 -25.80
N PRO A 9 -2.09 21.99 -26.17
CA PRO A 9 -1.08 22.90 -26.70
C PRO A 9 -0.02 23.32 -25.67
N THR A 10 -0.32 23.23 -24.38
CA THR A 10 0.56 23.67 -23.27
C THR A 10 1.17 22.52 -22.48
N ILE A 11 1.01 21.28 -22.96
CA ILE A 11 1.53 20.10 -22.26
C ILE A 11 3.06 20.06 -22.29
N SER A 12 3.67 19.53 -21.23
CA SER A 12 5.11 19.28 -21.25
C SER A 12 5.46 18.18 -22.25
N TYR A 13 6.64 18.28 -22.86
CA TYR A 13 7.12 17.29 -23.82
C TYR A 13 7.14 15.87 -23.23
N ALA A 14 7.59 15.72 -21.97
CA ALA A 14 7.62 14.42 -21.29
C ALA A 14 6.22 13.85 -21.06
N ALA A 15 5.22 14.68 -20.73
CA ALA A 15 3.85 14.21 -20.58
C ALA A 15 3.23 13.79 -21.92
N LEU A 16 3.47 14.56 -22.99
CA LEU A 16 3.02 14.22 -24.33
C LEU A 16 3.63 12.90 -24.83
N ALA A 17 4.94 12.71 -24.63
CA ALA A 17 5.64 11.50 -25.01
C ALA A 17 5.09 10.27 -24.26
N LEU A 18 4.81 10.40 -22.96
CA LEU A 18 4.17 9.34 -22.17
C LEU A 18 2.79 8.99 -22.76
N MET A 19 1.95 9.99 -23.04
CA MET A 19 0.62 9.77 -23.62
C MET A 19 0.69 9.06 -24.97
N LYS A 20 1.62 9.45 -25.83
CA LYS A 20 1.83 8.78 -27.12
C LYS A 20 2.24 7.32 -26.93
N GLY A 21 3.13 7.02 -25.98
CA GLY A 21 3.50 5.64 -25.65
C GLY A 21 2.30 4.76 -25.22
N CYS A 22 1.33 5.35 -24.51
CA CYS A 22 0.13 4.64 -24.06
C CYS A 22 -0.95 4.49 -25.14
N LEU A 23 -1.10 5.48 -26.03
CA LEU A 23 -2.25 5.64 -26.91
C LEU A 23 -1.96 5.23 -28.36
N HIS A 24 -1.14 4.20 -28.56
CA HIS A 24 -0.99 3.56 -29.88
C HIS A 24 -2.27 2.80 -30.26
N MET A 25 -2.63 2.88 -31.54
CA MET A 25 -3.77 2.14 -32.08
C MET A 25 -3.48 0.63 -32.07
N ASP A 26 -2.27 0.24 -32.47
CA ASP A 26 -1.78 -1.13 -32.32
C ASP A 26 -1.42 -1.40 -30.84
N PRO A 27 -2.00 -2.43 -30.20
CA PRO A 27 -1.64 -2.78 -28.82
C PRO A 27 -0.18 -3.24 -28.66
N THR A 28 0.44 -3.80 -29.70
CA THR A 28 1.83 -4.29 -29.64
C THR A 28 2.85 -3.15 -29.62
N GLU A 29 2.48 -1.98 -30.12
CA GLU A 29 3.31 -0.76 -30.08
C GLU A 29 3.16 0.02 -28.76
N ARG A 30 2.18 -0.34 -27.92
CA ARG A 30 2.00 0.32 -26.62
C ARG A 30 3.12 -0.06 -25.68
N LEU A 31 3.62 0.93 -24.97
CA LEU A 31 4.59 0.69 -23.91
C LEU A 31 3.96 -0.12 -22.78
N THR A 32 4.74 -1.04 -22.24
CA THR A 32 4.37 -1.81 -21.04
C THR A 32 4.38 -0.91 -19.81
N CYS A 33 3.66 -1.30 -18.75
CA CYS A 33 3.67 -0.56 -17.49
C CYS A 33 5.09 -0.39 -16.91
N GLU A 34 5.96 -1.39 -17.06
CA GLU A 34 7.35 -1.32 -16.61
C GLU A 34 8.13 -0.23 -17.36
N GLN A 35 8.00 -0.17 -18.69
CA GLN A 35 8.62 0.87 -19.51
C GLN A 35 8.06 2.26 -19.19
N LEU A 36 6.75 2.36 -18.96
CA LEU A 36 6.10 3.64 -18.62
C LEU A 36 6.59 4.18 -17.27
N LEU A 37 6.82 3.32 -16.27
CA LEU A 37 7.35 3.74 -14.96
C LEU A 37 8.79 4.27 -15.04
N GLN A 38 9.56 3.85 -16.05
CA GLN A 38 10.91 4.35 -16.32
C GLN A 38 10.93 5.63 -17.16
N HIS A 39 9.77 6.14 -17.60
CA HIS A 39 9.67 7.29 -18.49
C HIS A 39 10.17 8.59 -17.82
N PRO A 40 10.83 9.51 -18.57
CA PRO A 40 11.29 10.83 -18.11
C PRO A 40 10.25 11.69 -17.38
N TYR A 41 8.97 11.40 -17.61
CA TYR A 41 7.86 12.11 -16.97
C TYR A 41 7.86 11.93 -15.45
N PHE A 42 8.37 10.80 -14.94
CA PHE A 42 8.35 10.48 -13.52
C PHE A 42 9.64 10.87 -12.78
N ASP A 43 10.63 11.48 -13.44
CA ASP A 43 11.96 11.77 -12.89
C ASP A 43 11.88 12.60 -11.60
N SER A 44 11.05 13.64 -11.61
CA SER A 44 10.84 14.52 -10.45
C SER A 44 10.29 13.78 -9.23
N ILE A 45 9.46 12.75 -9.44
CA ILE A 45 8.89 11.95 -8.35
C ILE A 45 9.95 10.98 -7.82
N ARG A 46 10.76 10.38 -8.70
CA ARG A 46 11.83 9.45 -8.31
C ARG A 46 12.91 10.15 -7.48
N GLU A 47 13.27 11.38 -7.83
CA GLU A 47 14.21 12.19 -7.07
C GLU A 47 13.69 12.51 -5.66
N VAL A 48 12.40 12.82 -5.54
CA VAL A 48 11.75 13.09 -4.24
C VAL A 48 11.72 11.83 -3.36
N GLU A 49 11.43 10.65 -3.92
CA GLU A 49 11.43 9.37 -3.20
C GLU A 49 12.83 9.05 -2.63
N LEU A 50 13.87 9.21 -3.45
CA LEU A 50 15.28 9.03 -3.05
C LEU A 50 15.69 10.00 -1.93
N GLY A 51 15.22 11.26 -1.98
CA GLY A 51 15.44 12.23 -0.93
C GLY A 51 14.82 11.82 0.41
N ARG A 52 13.57 11.35 0.37
CA ARG A 52 12.83 10.87 1.55
C ARG A 52 13.43 9.60 2.13
N GLU A 53 13.90 8.67 1.30
CA GLU A 53 14.57 7.45 1.75
C GLU A 53 15.90 7.78 2.45
N ARG A 54 16.70 8.69 1.89
CA ARG A 54 17.94 9.18 2.52
C ARG A 54 17.64 9.80 3.88
N GLU A 55 16.63 10.64 4.01
CA GLU A 55 16.23 11.24 5.29
C GLU A 55 15.77 10.19 6.33
N ARG A 56 15.00 9.18 5.89
CA ARG A 56 14.59 8.04 6.74
C ARG A 56 15.77 7.17 7.16
N SER A 57 16.80 7.04 6.33
CA SER A 57 18.00 6.27 6.66
C SER A 57 18.90 7.01 7.66
N ILE A 58 18.99 8.35 7.58
CA ILE A 58 19.78 9.19 8.49
C ILE A 58 19.13 9.27 9.90
N THR A 59 17.80 9.21 9.98
CA THR A 59 17.05 9.32 11.24
C THR A 59 16.91 7.99 12.00
N ARG A 60 17.28 6.84 11.40
CA ARG A 60 17.32 5.55 12.08
C ARG A 60 18.58 5.40 12.94
N LYS A 61 18.63 6.13 14.05
CA LYS A 61 19.52 5.80 15.17
C LYS A 61 19.25 4.36 15.63
N PRO A 62 20.26 3.47 15.70
CA PRO A 62 20.11 2.13 16.26
C PRO A 62 20.15 2.25 17.79
N ASN A 63 19.07 2.74 18.39
CA ASN A 63 18.99 2.84 19.85
C ASN A 63 17.75 2.12 20.38
N ARG A 64 17.48 0.93 19.85
CA ARG A 64 16.64 -0.04 20.55
C ARG A 64 17.55 -1.19 20.97
N PRO A 65 17.80 -1.38 22.28
CA PRO A 65 18.47 -2.59 22.73
C PRO A 65 17.66 -3.81 22.26
N PRO A 66 18.31 -4.94 21.92
CA PRO A 66 17.59 -6.16 21.61
C PRO A 66 16.70 -6.50 22.80
N ARG A 67 15.37 -6.52 22.59
CA ARG A 67 14.45 -7.04 23.60
C ARG A 67 14.87 -8.49 23.84
N ARG A 68 15.46 -8.74 25.01
CA ARG A 68 15.73 -10.11 25.47
C ARG A 68 14.39 -10.86 25.42
N HIS A 69 14.35 -11.91 24.62
CA HIS A 69 13.24 -12.84 24.60
C HIS A 69 13.19 -13.49 25.98
N VAL A 70 12.23 -13.07 26.82
CA VAL A 70 11.90 -13.78 28.06
C VAL A 70 11.12 -15.02 27.62
N PRO A 71 11.62 -16.25 27.85
CA PRO A 71 10.87 -17.46 27.54
C PRO A 71 9.75 -17.60 28.58
N GLY A 72 8.56 -17.08 28.26
CA GLY A 72 7.39 -17.22 29.11
C GLY A 72 6.50 -15.99 29.00
N LEU A 73 5.22 -16.22 28.69
CA LEU A 73 4.16 -15.21 28.49
C LEU A 73 4.02 -14.67 27.05
N GLN A 74 4.10 -15.56 26.06
CA GLN A 74 3.36 -15.34 24.81
C GLN A 74 1.92 -15.83 25.00
N TYR A 75 1.05 -15.02 25.60
CA TYR A 75 -0.39 -15.26 25.51
C TYR A 75 -0.87 -14.81 24.14
N LEU A 76 -0.59 -15.63 23.13
CA LEU A 76 -1.33 -15.58 21.87
C LEU A 76 -2.77 -16.04 22.15
N PRO A 77 -3.78 -15.49 21.45
CA PRO A 77 -5.14 -15.97 21.57
C PRO A 77 -5.19 -17.44 21.16
N GLN A 78 -5.37 -18.33 22.13
CA GLN A 78 -5.57 -19.75 21.86
C GLN A 78 -6.93 -19.90 21.18
N LEU A 79 -6.95 -20.52 20.01
CA LEU A 79 -8.19 -20.92 19.36
C LEU A 79 -8.87 -21.99 20.24
N THR A 80 -10.19 -21.85 20.41
CA THR A 80 -11.07 -22.60 21.33
C THR A 80 -11.21 -24.12 21.03
N SER A 81 -10.10 -24.84 20.80
CA SER A 81 -10.12 -26.28 20.53
C SER A 81 -9.14 -27.11 21.36
N SER A 82 -8.36 -26.49 22.25
CA SER A 82 -7.47 -27.23 23.16
C SER A 82 -8.13 -27.41 24.54
N ASN A 83 -8.57 -28.64 24.84
CA ASN A 83 -9.17 -29.08 26.12
C ASN A 83 -8.16 -29.13 27.30
N LEU A 84 -7.28 -28.15 27.43
CA LEU A 84 -6.39 -28.04 28.57
C LEU A 84 -6.85 -26.85 29.42
N LEU A 85 -7.87 -27.08 30.25
CA LEU A 85 -8.17 -26.15 31.32
C LEU A 85 -7.09 -26.26 32.40
N PRO A 86 -6.46 -25.14 32.78
CA PRO A 86 -6.24 -24.87 34.17
C PRO A 86 -7.14 -23.71 34.59
N VAL A 87 -8.12 -24.07 35.41
CA VAL A 87 -8.73 -23.30 36.51
C VAL A 87 -8.06 -21.95 36.78
N LEU A 88 -8.82 -20.84 36.71
CA LEU A 88 -9.09 -19.99 37.89
C LEU A 88 -10.04 -18.81 37.54
N ASP A 89 -11.18 -18.84 38.22
CA ASP A 89 -11.90 -17.75 38.89
C ASP A 89 -11.92 -16.30 38.32
N ASN A 90 -13.16 -15.80 38.25
CA ASN A 90 -13.67 -14.44 38.42
C ASN A 90 -13.76 -13.40 37.27
N LYS A 91 -14.95 -12.78 37.30
CA LYS A 91 -15.27 -11.35 37.09
C LYS A 91 -15.66 -10.86 35.68
N LYS A 92 -16.97 -11.05 35.43
CA LYS A 92 -17.93 -10.21 34.67
C LYS A 92 -17.39 -8.91 34.05
N TYR A 93 -17.42 -8.80 32.71
CA TYR A 93 -17.72 -7.54 32.02
C TYR A 93 -18.58 -7.80 30.77
N TYR A 94 -19.79 -7.25 30.80
CA TYR A 94 -20.71 -7.11 29.66
C TYR A 94 -20.15 -6.09 28.67
N CYS A 95 -20.08 -6.44 27.38
CA CYS A 95 -20.12 -5.50 26.25
C CYS A 95 -20.64 -6.25 25.00
N GLY A 96 -21.96 -6.46 24.95
CA GLY A 96 -22.64 -7.09 23.82
C GLY A 96 -22.64 -6.19 22.58
N THR A 97 -22.18 -6.75 21.48
CA THR A 97 -22.00 -6.19 20.14
C THR A 97 -23.26 -5.55 19.55
N ARG A 98 -23.19 -4.30 19.09
CA ARG A 98 -24.20 -3.70 18.20
C ARG A 98 -24.10 -4.37 16.83
N LYS A 99 -25.06 -5.23 16.48
CA LYS A 99 -25.21 -5.79 15.13
C LYS A 99 -25.74 -4.70 14.19
N LEU A 100 -24.94 -4.31 13.20
CA LEU A 100 -25.43 -3.53 12.06
C LEU A 100 -25.94 -4.50 11.00
N ASN A 101 -27.27 -4.68 10.93
CA ASN A 101 -27.91 -5.48 9.89
C ASN A 101 -28.05 -4.62 8.62
N TYR A 102 -27.14 -4.77 7.67
CA TYR A 102 -27.36 -4.26 6.31
C TYR A 102 -27.97 -5.38 5.47
N ARG A 103 -29.27 -5.25 5.16
CA ARG A 103 -29.96 -6.11 4.20
C ARG A 103 -30.15 -5.32 2.91
N PHE A 104 -29.46 -5.74 1.85
CA PHE A 104 -29.70 -5.21 0.51
C PHE A 104 -30.95 -5.86 -0.11
N PRO A 105 -31.80 -5.11 -0.82
CA PRO A 105 -32.93 -5.68 -1.53
C PRO A 105 -32.45 -6.39 -2.80
N ASN A 106 -33.06 -7.55 -3.09
CA ASN A 106 -32.85 -8.26 -4.34
C ASN A 106 -33.57 -7.52 -5.48
N ILE A 107 -32.88 -7.36 -6.61
CA ILE A 107 -33.42 -6.91 -7.91
C ILE A 107 -33.97 -8.10 -8.67
#